data_AF-A0A359E3W8-F1
#
_entry.id   AF-A0A359E3W8-F1
#
_cell.length_a   1.000
_cell.length_b   1.000
_cell.length_c   1.000
_cell.angle_alpha   90.00
_cell.angle_beta   90.00
_cell.angle_gamma   90.00
#
_symmetry.space_group_name_H-M   'P 1'
#
loop_
_entity.id
_entity.type
_entity.pdbx_description
1 polymer ?
#
loop_
_entity_poly.entity_id
_entity_poly.type
_entity_poly.pdbx_seq_one_letter_code
_entity_poly.pdbx_strand_id
1 'polypeptide(L)'
;ADVHVLVTREGTGSGGEAQTIDIIGLGVFDGLNFSTVFNTPANTTEAEERNGFLQTLEAALVPYLMQTSMRDRLFVDIAPSEEDAVD
;
A
#
# COMPACT_ATOMS: atom_id res chain seq x y z
N ALA A 1 -12.50 -15.41 3.10
CA ALA A 1 -12.07 -14.05 2.75
C ALA A 1 -11.62 -14.07 1.30
N ASP A 2 -12.07 -13.11 0.48
CA ASP A 2 -11.77 -13.07 -0.97
C ASP A 2 -10.48 -12.28 -1.29
N VAL A 3 -9.89 -11.65 -0.29
CA VAL A 3 -8.59 -10.96 -0.38
C VAL A 3 -7.73 -11.40 0.80
N HIS A 4 -6.52 -11.85 0.52
CA HIS A 4 -5.49 -12.11 1.54
C HIS A 4 -4.37 -11.08 1.40
N VAL A 5 -3.86 -10.59 2.52
CA VAL A 5 -2.72 -9.67 2.56
C VAL A 5 -1.59 -10.38 3.30
N LEU A 6 -0.49 -10.61 2.62
CA LEU A 6 0.75 -11.09 3.19
C LEU A 6 1.73 -9.92 3.31
N VAL A 7 2.26 -9.69 4.51
CA VAL A 7 3.26 -8.67 4.75
C VAL A 7 4.56 -9.35 5.15
N THR A 8 5.60 -9.14 4.35
CA THR A 8 6.94 -9.63 4.61
C THR A 8 7.81 -8.45 5.03
N ARG A 9 8.53 -8.59 6.15
CA ARG A 9 9.42 -7.56 6.69
C ARG A 9 10.85 -8.04 6.63
N GLU A 10 11.72 -7.26 6.01
CA GLU A 10 13.13 -7.56 5.83
C GLU A 10 13.99 -6.34 6.18
N GLY A 11 14.98 -6.54 7.05
CA GLY A 11 15.99 -5.53 7.35
C GLY A 11 16.87 -5.24 6.13
N THR A 12 17.16 -3.96 5.88
CA THR A 12 18.02 -3.50 4.78
C THR A 12 19.47 -3.35 5.24
N GLY A 13 20.42 -3.42 4.30
CA GLY A 13 21.86 -3.25 4.59
C GLY A 13 22.25 -1.87 5.16
N SER A 14 21.38 -0.87 5.04
CA SER A 14 21.56 0.48 5.59
C SER A 14 20.91 0.67 6.97
N GLY A 15 20.36 -0.39 7.57
CA GLY A 15 19.71 -0.33 8.89
C GLY A 15 18.25 0.16 8.87
N GLY A 16 17.65 0.33 7.69
CA GLY A 16 16.21 0.52 7.52
C GLY A 16 15.47 -0.82 7.36
N GLU A 17 14.18 -0.77 7.04
CA GLU A 17 13.31 -1.93 6.83
C GLU A 17 12.63 -1.84 5.46
N ALA A 18 12.45 -2.98 4.80
CA ALA A 18 11.60 -3.14 3.63
C ALA A 18 10.37 -3.98 4.02
N GLN A 19 9.19 -3.47 3.71
CA GLN A 19 7.91 -4.14 3.95
C GLN A 19 7.25 -4.43 2.61
N THR A 20 7.29 -5.68 2.18
CA THR A 20 6.60 -6.16 0.98
C THR A 20 5.16 -6.51 1.33
N ILE A 21 4.21 -5.91 0.62
CA ILE A 21 2.77 -6.14 0.76
C ILE A 21 2.31 -6.88 -0.49
N ASP A 22 1.99 -8.16 -0.32
CA ASP A 22 1.39 -8.99 -1.36
C ASP A 22 -0.10 -9.15 -1.08
N ILE A 23 -0.93 -8.65 -2.00
CA ILE A 23 -2.37 -8.84 -1.99
C ILE A 23 -2.71 -9.95 -2.99
N ILE A 24 -3.34 -10.99 -2.45
CA ILE A 24 -3.72 -12.20 -3.17
C ILE A 24 -5.24 -12.21 -3.28
N GLY A 25 -5.73 -12.03 -4.50
CA GLY A 25 -7.15 -12.13 -4.82
C GLY A 25 -7.59 -13.59 -4.91
N LEU A 26 -8.74 -13.90 -4.31
CA LEU A 26 -9.39 -15.20 -4.34
C LEU A 26 -10.85 -15.03 -4.75
N GLY A 27 -11.46 -16.12 -5.22
CA GLY A 27 -12.89 -16.14 -5.53
C GLY A 27 -13.25 -15.11 -6.59
N VAL A 28 -14.03 -14.09 -6.21
CA VAL A 28 -14.44 -13.01 -7.12
C VAL A 28 -13.28 -12.12 -7.59
N PHE A 29 -12.15 -12.13 -6.88
CA PHE A 29 -10.95 -11.39 -7.24
C PHE A 29 -9.84 -12.31 -7.78
N ASP A 30 -10.17 -13.54 -8.17
CA ASP A 30 -9.17 -14.47 -8.71
C ASP A 30 -8.42 -13.87 -9.92
N GLY A 31 -7.09 -14.00 -9.91
CA GLY A 31 -6.20 -13.38 -10.89
C GLY A 31 -5.90 -11.89 -10.66
N LEU A 32 -6.62 -11.20 -9.77
CA LEU A 32 -6.25 -9.86 -9.32
C LEU A 32 -5.28 -9.98 -8.13
N ASN A 33 -3.98 -9.98 -8.44
CA ASN A 33 -2.91 -9.93 -7.46
C ASN A 33 -2.17 -8.60 -7.58
N PHE A 34 -1.73 -8.07 -6.45
CA PHE A 34 -0.97 -6.82 -6.39
C PHE A 34 0.18 -6.96 -5.41
N SER A 35 1.35 -6.46 -5.77
CA SER A 35 2.54 -6.47 -4.91
C SER A 35 3.18 -5.10 -4.91
N THR A 36 3.54 -4.61 -3.73
CA THR A 36 4.24 -3.34 -3.56
C THR A 36 5.19 -3.41 -2.37
N VAL A 37 6.17 -2.51 -2.34
CA VAL A 37 7.16 -2.42 -1.27
C VAL A 37 7.14 -1.03 -0.66
N PHE A 38 7.05 -0.97 0.67
CA PHE A 38 7.24 0.24 1.46
C PHE A 38 8.58 0.16 2.19
N ASN A 39 9.45 1.15 2.00
CA ASN A 39 10.78 1.20 2.62
C ASN A 39 10.82 2.28 3.70
N THR A 40 11.39 1.97 4.85
CA THR A 40 11.61 2.94 5.93
C THR A 40 13.10 3.06 6.26
N PRO A 41 13.69 4.27 6.26
CA PRO A 41 15.06 4.47 6.71
C PRO A 41 15.23 4.22 8.21
N ALA A 42 16.47 4.02 8.66
CA ALA A 42 16.82 3.65 10.04
C ALA A 42 16.36 4.66 11.12
N ASN A 43 16.15 5.93 10.73
CA ASN A 43 15.75 7.01 11.62
C ASN A 43 14.23 7.27 11.63
N THR A 44 13.43 6.41 10.99
CA THR A 44 11.97 6.51 10.96
C THR A 44 11.40 6.20 12.34
N THR A 45 10.47 7.03 12.82
CA THR A 45 9.73 6.76 14.05
C THR A 45 8.63 5.71 13.82
N GLU A 46 8.22 5.00 14.87
CA GLU A 46 7.12 4.01 14.77
C GLU A 46 5.81 4.63 14.23
N ALA A 47 5.56 5.91 14.52
CA ALA A 47 4.37 6.61 14.03
C ALA A 47 4.45 6.87 12.53
N GLU A 48 5.62 7.29 12.03
CA GLU A 48 5.88 7.50 10.60
C GLU A 48 5.81 6.18 9.83
N GLU A 49 6.43 5.12 10.37
CA GLU A 49 6.36 3.77 9.79
C GLU A 49 4.91 3.29 9.69
N ARG A 50 4.14 3.37 10.78
CA ARG A 50 2.74 2.95 10.80
C ARG A 50 1.90 3.73 9.79
N ASN A 51 2.06 5.05 9.74
CA ASN A 51 1.27 5.89 8.84
C ASN A 51 1.62 5.63 7.37
N GLY A 52 2.90 5.48 7.02
CA GLY A 52 3.34 5.17 5.67
C GLY A 52 2.91 3.76 5.22
N PHE A 53 2.97 2.78 6.11
CA PHE A 53 2.44 1.44 5.84
C PHE A 53 0.93 1.47 5.58
N LEU A 54 0.15 2.16 6.43
CA LEU A 54 -1.31 2.27 6.25
C LEU A 54 -1.67 2.93 4.92
N GLN A 55 -1.02 4.05 4.58
CA GLN A 55 -1.24 4.74 3.32
C GLN A 55 -0.92 3.84 2.11
N THR A 56 0.17 3.07 2.18
CA THR A 56 0.55 2.12 1.12
C THR A 56 -0.47 1.00 0.98
N LEU A 57 -0.93 0.43 2.11
CA LEU A 57 -1.93 -0.63 2.13
C LEU A 57 -3.28 -0.16 1.60
N GLU A 58 -3.74 1.04 1.99
CA GLU A 58 -4.97 1.65 1.50
C GLU A 58 -4.94 1.81 -0.02
N ALA A 59 -3.86 2.38 -0.57
CA ALA A 59 -3.68 2.53 -2.01
C ALA A 59 -3.64 1.17 -2.73
N ALA A 60 -2.95 0.18 -2.16
CA ALA A 60 -2.84 -1.17 -2.72
C ALA A 60 -4.21 -1.91 -2.78
N LEU A 61 -5.16 -1.56 -1.91
CA LEU A 61 -6.50 -2.14 -1.88
C LEU A 61 -7.49 -1.51 -2.88
N VAL A 62 -7.18 -0.35 -3.45
CA VAL A 62 -8.07 0.38 -4.39
C VAL A 62 -8.54 -0.49 -5.58
N PRO A 63 -7.69 -1.29 -6.25
CA PRO A 63 -8.13 -2.15 -7.36
C PRO A 63 -9.24 -3.13 -6.99
N TYR A 64 -9.26 -3.61 -5.75
CA TYR A 64 -10.29 -4.52 -5.24
C TYR A 64 -11.60 -3.77 -4.96
N LEU A 65 -11.51 -2.57 -4.37
CA LEU A 65 -12.68 -1.71 -4.15
C LEU A 65 -13.39 -1.33 -5.46
N MET A 66 -12.63 -1.11 -6.53
CA MET A 66 -13.14 -0.85 -7.89
C MET A 66 -14.00 -1.96 -8.48
N GLN A 67 -13.81 -3.20 -8.03
CA GLN A 67 -14.61 -4.35 -8.47
C GLN A 67 -15.87 -4.57 -7.61
N THR A 68 -16.17 -3.67 -6.67
CA THR A 68 -17.36 -3.75 -5.81
C THR A 68 -18.29 -2.56 -6.00
N SER A 69 -19.48 -2.60 -5.39
CA SER A 69 -20.38 -1.45 -5.33
C SER A 69 -19.84 -0.28 -4.49
N MET A 70 -18.73 -0.46 -3.76
CA MET A 70 -18.06 0.64 -3.05
C MET A 70 -17.42 1.65 -4.00
N ARG A 71 -17.13 1.25 -5.24
CA ARG A 71 -16.53 2.13 -6.26
C ARG A 71 -17.30 3.43 -6.46
N ASP A 72 -18.63 3.39 -6.36
CA ASP A 72 -19.50 4.55 -6.60
C ASP A 72 -19.41 5.59 -5.46
N ARG A 73 -18.73 5.24 -4.35
CA ARG A 73 -18.50 6.08 -3.18
C ARG A 73 -17.01 6.27 -2.88
N LEU A 74 -16.12 5.77 -3.74
CA LEU A 74 -14.69 5.94 -3.54
C LEU A 74 -14.26 7.34 -3.98
N PHE A 75 -13.58 8.06 -3.08
CA PHE A 75 -12.87 9.28 -3.38
C PHE A 75 -11.38 9.01 -3.23
N VAL A 76 -10.59 9.41 -4.23
CA VAL A 76 -9.14 9.24 -4.24
C VAL A 76 -8.51 10.62 -4.36
N ASP A 77 -7.85 11.05 -3.29
CA ASP A 77 -7.05 12.26 -3.27
C ASP A 77 -5.59 11.90 -3.50
N ILE A 78 -4.96 12.55 -4.48
CA ILE A 78 -3.54 12.40 -4.76
C ILE A 78 -2.83 13.60 -4.12
N ALA A 79 -1.94 13.32 -3.17
CA ALA A 79 -1.14 14.37 -2.56
C ALA A 79 -0.26 15.03 -3.63
N PRO A 80 -0.11 16.37 -3.62
CA PRO A 80 0.75 17.06 -4.57
C PRO A 80 2.18 16.55 -4.42
N SER A 81 2.83 16.32 -5.56
CA SER A 81 4.26 16.05 -5.61
C SER A 81 5.06 17.35 -5.46
N GLU A 82 6.35 17.25 -5.14
CA GLU A 82 7.26 18.41 -5.14
C GLU A 82 7.34 19.06 -6.53
N GLU A 83 7.08 18.30 -7.60
CA GLU A 83 7.02 18.77 -8.98
C GLU A 83 5.76 19.60 -9.26
N ASP A 84 4.65 19.34 -8.55
CA ASP A 84 3.40 20.10 -8.68
C ASP A 84 3.45 21.46 -7.96
N ALA A 85 4.43 21.67 -7.08
CA ALA A 85 4.55 22.90 -6.27
C ALA A 85 5.32 24.04 -6.96
N VAL A 86 5.81 23.81 -8.18
CA VAL A 86 6.70 24.74 -8.91
C VAL A 86 6.00 25.54 -10.03
N ASP A 87 4.69 25.37 -10.19
CA ASP A 87 3.84 26.06 -11.20
C ASP A 87 2.86 27.07 -10.56
#